data_AF-A0A1H6STH7-F1
#
_entry.id   AF-A0A1H6STH7-F1
#
_cell.length_a   1.000
_cell.length_b   1.000
_cell.length_c   1.000
_cell.angle_alpha   90.00
_cell.angle_beta   90.00
_cell.angle_gamma   90.00
#
_symmetry.space_group_name_H-M   'P 1'
#
loop_
_entity.id
_entity.type
_entity.pdbx_description
1 polymer ?
#
loop_
_entity_poly.entity_id
_entity_poly.type
_entity_poly.pdbx_seq_one_letter_code
_entity_poly.pdbx_strand_id
1 'polypeptide(L)'
;MSFFLFIYRLKNVLLTLNIRKYNMGFFDKIFGKNVKESNLVELEAQYGVFWDWFKSNEAEFKKTIETHDRVVEDFIDIVGPKLKEINKDFNMLTGMGKDGVGELIITPDGRVRALPFIEDFISSAPSIEGWRFISCKPSTKGIGLNMGDFVLNEDTISFIPIHTEGYPDYIHLRFIIKECTPENEEELGNALFIFLDNYLGEMETMTMIDYLEVKGEESIDGELVPMSKLSDYLRYREAEFVEKYDGVKHNSDNDSYSILEGNNNNAPLIAVVNTSFLNWEQKMSYPWVVKMSIQYQGNENGMPSKSDVAVMDEIEDLVVESAGVNSVARETGSNERTLFFATRDYKNASREVQKTISLFTDKFDIDYTIYRDKYWMGLEVYTNAINNN
;
A
#
# COMPACT_ATOMS: atom_id res chain seq x y z
N MET A 1 -10.97 -3.74 -11.31
CA MET A 1 -9.50 -3.73 -11.52
C MET A 1 -9.16 -2.44 -12.28
N SER A 2 -9.03 -1.33 -11.55
CA SER A 2 -8.66 0.00 -12.09
C SER A 2 -8.02 0.74 -10.93
N PHE A 3 -6.73 0.50 -10.70
CA PHE A 3 -5.98 1.08 -9.58
C PHE A 3 -5.11 2.28 -9.99
N PHE A 4 -5.20 2.74 -11.25
CA PHE A 4 -4.24 3.72 -11.79
C PHE A 4 -4.85 4.99 -12.42
N LEU A 5 -6.13 5.28 -12.19
CA LEU A 5 -6.79 6.47 -12.75
C LEU A 5 -7.11 7.55 -11.71
N PHE A 6 -6.14 7.84 -10.83
CA PHE A 6 -6.28 8.96 -9.89
C PHE A 6 -5.01 9.80 -9.75
N ILE A 7 -4.49 10.28 -10.89
CA ILE A 7 -3.63 11.48 -10.90
C ILE A 7 -4.17 12.42 -11.98
N TYR A 8 -4.44 13.67 -11.58
CA TYR A 8 -5.01 14.81 -12.32
C TYR A 8 -6.54 15.01 -12.34
N ARG A 9 -7.04 15.79 -11.37
CA ARG A 9 -7.78 17.06 -11.60
C ARG A 9 -8.12 17.75 -10.27
N LEU A 10 -7.31 18.73 -9.87
CA LEU A 10 -7.76 19.83 -9.01
C LEU A 10 -7.28 21.14 -9.65
N LYS A 11 -8.22 21.88 -10.26
CA LYS A 11 -7.99 23.22 -10.80
C LYS A 11 -8.30 24.25 -9.72
N ASN A 12 -7.33 25.15 -9.51
CA ASN A 12 -7.45 26.50 -8.93
C ASN A 12 -8.11 26.61 -7.55
N VAL A 13 -7.28 26.70 -6.50
CA VAL A 13 -7.68 27.19 -5.17
C VAL A 13 -6.73 28.32 -4.77
N LEU A 14 -7.28 29.50 -4.47
CA LEU A 14 -6.58 30.62 -3.83
C LEU A 14 -6.78 30.50 -2.32
N LEU A 15 -5.72 30.68 -1.53
CA LEU A 15 -5.69 30.42 -0.09
C LEU A 15 -5.11 31.65 0.65
N THR A 16 -5.42 31.83 1.94
CA THR A 16 -4.87 32.90 2.79
C THR A 16 -4.40 32.35 4.14
N LEU A 17 -3.30 32.90 4.68
CA LEU A 17 -2.51 32.34 5.80
C LEU A 17 -2.90 32.85 7.20
N ASN A 18 -2.86 31.97 8.21
CA ASN A 18 -2.76 32.33 9.63
C ASN A 18 -2.03 31.23 10.44
N ILE A 19 -1.15 31.62 11.39
CA ILE A 19 -0.22 30.71 12.10
C ILE A 19 -0.61 30.55 13.59
N ARG A 20 -0.69 29.31 14.10
CA ARG A 20 -0.72 29.00 15.55
C ARG A 20 -0.01 27.67 15.87
N LYS A 21 0.66 27.60 17.04
CA LYS A 21 1.34 26.41 17.59
C LYS A 21 0.44 25.62 18.57
N TYR A 22 0.55 24.29 18.57
CA TYR A 22 -0.07 23.37 19.54
C TYR A 22 0.98 22.44 20.17
N ASN A 23 0.79 22.08 21.44
CA ASN A 23 1.62 21.13 22.19
C ASN A 23 0.82 19.84 22.45
N MET A 24 1.43 18.68 22.22
CA MET A 24 0.84 17.34 22.42
C MET A 24 1.37 16.71 23.73
N GLY A 25 0.49 16.09 24.51
CA GLY A 25 0.86 15.40 25.75
C GLY A 25 -0.35 15.01 26.59
N PHE A 26 -1.08 13.95 26.21
CA PHE A 26 -2.25 13.47 26.97
C PHE A 26 -2.45 11.94 27.01
N PHE A 27 -1.52 11.11 26.51
CA PHE A 27 -1.83 9.70 26.19
C PHE A 27 -1.62 8.66 27.29
N ASP A 28 -0.68 8.85 28.23
CA ASP A 28 -0.44 7.87 29.31
C ASP A 28 -1.66 7.62 30.21
N LYS A 29 -2.72 8.43 30.10
CA LYS A 29 -3.92 8.35 30.94
C LYS A 29 -5.11 7.62 30.32
N ILE A 30 -5.18 7.42 29.01
CA ILE A 30 -6.42 6.94 28.37
C ILE A 30 -6.30 5.48 27.88
N PHE A 31 -5.18 5.08 27.27
CA PHE A 31 -5.02 3.72 26.75
C PHE A 31 -3.66 3.13 27.13
N GLY A 32 -3.68 2.25 28.13
CA GLY A 32 -2.48 1.57 28.62
C GLY A 32 -1.98 0.46 27.69
N LYS A 33 -0.73 0.04 27.91
CA LYS A 33 -0.04 -1.11 27.27
C LYS A 33 -0.93 -2.36 27.08
N ASN A 34 -1.86 -2.60 28.01
CA ASN A 34 -2.79 -3.72 28.01
C ASN A 34 -3.71 -3.78 26.77
N VAL A 35 -4.09 -2.62 26.20
CA VAL A 35 -4.99 -2.56 25.03
C VAL A 35 -4.26 -2.98 23.74
N LYS A 36 -2.96 -2.64 23.64
CA LYS A 36 -2.13 -3.10 22.52
C LYS A 36 -1.91 -4.61 22.56
N GLU A 37 -1.67 -5.14 23.75
CA GLU A 37 -1.48 -6.59 23.95
C GLU A 37 -2.79 -7.36 23.69
N SER A 38 -3.96 -6.82 24.08
CA SER A 38 -5.24 -7.51 23.85
C SER A 38 -5.58 -7.67 22.37
N ASN A 39 -5.42 -6.63 21.54
CA ASN A 39 -5.77 -6.70 20.11
C ASN A 39 -4.84 -7.66 19.34
N LEU A 40 -3.56 -7.72 19.72
CA LEU A 40 -2.63 -8.71 19.16
C LEU A 40 -3.04 -10.14 19.53
N VAL A 41 -3.38 -10.37 20.80
CA VAL A 41 -3.84 -11.68 21.28
C VAL A 41 -5.14 -12.11 20.57
N GLU A 42 -6.07 -11.18 20.32
CA GLU A 42 -7.30 -11.46 19.58
C GLU A 42 -7.03 -11.86 18.13
N LEU A 43 -6.12 -11.18 17.44
CA LEU A 43 -5.77 -11.49 16.05
C LEU A 43 -5.04 -12.84 15.93
N GLU A 44 -4.08 -13.11 16.82
CA GLU A 44 -3.40 -14.41 16.89
C GLU A 44 -4.38 -15.56 17.17
N ALA A 45 -5.38 -15.33 18.04
CA ALA A 45 -6.42 -16.31 18.31
C ALA A 45 -7.27 -16.60 17.06
N GLN A 46 -7.63 -15.57 16.26
CA GLN A 46 -8.34 -15.76 15.00
C GLN A 46 -7.53 -16.58 13.99
N TYR A 47 -6.22 -16.35 13.91
CA TYR A 47 -5.33 -17.15 13.06
C TYR A 47 -5.36 -18.62 13.49
N GLY A 48 -5.24 -18.90 14.79
CA GLY A 48 -5.32 -20.26 15.33
C GLY A 48 -6.64 -20.95 14.98
N VAL A 49 -7.77 -20.26 15.13
CA VAL A 49 -9.10 -20.78 14.77
C VAL A 49 -9.17 -21.14 13.28
N PHE A 50 -8.63 -20.31 12.39
CA PHE A 50 -8.57 -20.63 10.97
C PHE A 50 -7.72 -21.88 10.72
N TRP A 51 -6.53 -21.96 11.31
CA TRP A 51 -5.61 -23.05 11.04
C TRP A 51 -6.12 -24.41 11.56
N ASP A 52 -6.75 -24.43 12.73
CA ASP A 52 -7.42 -25.62 13.27
C ASP A 52 -8.57 -26.09 12.37
N TRP A 53 -9.35 -25.12 11.85
CA TRP A 53 -10.38 -25.40 10.88
C TRP A 53 -9.81 -25.93 9.56
N PHE A 54 -8.79 -25.29 8.99
CA PHE A 54 -8.17 -25.71 7.74
C PHE A 54 -7.62 -27.14 7.86
N LYS A 55 -6.90 -27.42 8.94
CA LYS A 55 -6.36 -28.75 9.25
C LYS A 55 -7.44 -29.84 9.32
N SER A 56 -8.62 -29.50 9.82
CA SER A 56 -9.74 -30.45 9.92
C SER A 56 -10.36 -30.78 8.56
N ASN A 57 -10.13 -29.96 7.53
CA ASN A 57 -10.70 -30.10 6.19
C ASN A 57 -9.63 -30.37 5.11
N GLU A 58 -8.36 -30.44 5.50
CA GLU A 58 -7.22 -30.43 4.57
C GLU A 58 -7.27 -31.58 3.54
N ALA A 59 -7.73 -32.76 3.94
CA ALA A 59 -7.76 -33.94 3.06
C ALA A 59 -8.78 -33.77 1.92
N GLU A 60 -9.92 -33.15 2.19
CA GLU A 60 -10.94 -32.86 1.17
C GLU A 60 -10.43 -31.77 0.24
N PHE A 61 -9.89 -30.69 0.81
CA PHE A 61 -9.27 -29.62 0.05
C PHE A 61 -8.16 -30.11 -0.88
N LYS A 62 -7.31 -31.02 -0.39
CA LYS A 62 -6.18 -31.55 -1.15
C LYS A 62 -6.68 -32.36 -2.33
N LYS A 63 -7.69 -33.20 -2.10
CA LYS A 63 -8.34 -33.96 -3.16
C LYS A 63 -8.91 -33.04 -4.24
N THR A 64 -9.63 -31.98 -3.85
CA THR A 64 -10.22 -31.00 -4.77
C THR A 64 -9.17 -30.36 -5.69
N ILE A 65 -8.05 -29.89 -5.12
CA ILE A 65 -6.98 -29.27 -5.91
C ILE A 65 -6.18 -30.28 -6.73
N GLU A 66 -6.04 -31.52 -6.27
CA GLU A 66 -5.37 -32.58 -7.00
C GLU A 66 -6.16 -33.00 -8.25
N THR A 67 -7.49 -33.13 -8.12
CA THR A 67 -8.36 -33.49 -9.25
C THR A 67 -8.65 -32.35 -10.21
N HIS A 68 -8.34 -31.10 -9.83
CA HIS A 68 -8.68 -29.89 -10.61
C HIS A 68 -10.17 -29.80 -10.95
N ASP A 69 -11.03 -30.36 -10.08
CA ASP A 69 -12.47 -30.43 -10.27
C ASP A 69 -13.16 -29.58 -9.22
N ARG A 70 -14.08 -28.70 -9.64
CA ARG A 70 -14.87 -27.82 -8.76
C ARG A 70 -14.05 -27.04 -7.72
N VAL A 71 -12.83 -26.64 -8.06
CA VAL A 71 -11.92 -25.88 -7.17
C VAL A 71 -12.54 -24.57 -6.69
N VAL A 72 -13.36 -23.92 -7.52
CA VAL A 72 -14.03 -22.68 -7.13
C VAL A 72 -15.04 -22.97 -6.01
N GLU A 73 -15.98 -23.88 -6.24
CA GLU A 73 -17.09 -24.14 -5.33
C GLU A 73 -16.65 -24.90 -4.07
N ASP A 74 -15.76 -25.88 -4.23
CA ASP A 74 -15.38 -26.83 -3.18
C ASP A 74 -14.07 -26.43 -2.46
N PHE A 75 -13.44 -25.31 -2.83
CA PHE A 75 -12.30 -24.73 -2.11
C PHE A 75 -12.40 -23.20 -1.97
N ILE A 76 -12.42 -22.45 -3.08
CA ILE A 76 -12.31 -20.98 -3.04
C ILE A 76 -13.50 -20.35 -2.30
N ASP A 77 -14.72 -20.76 -2.63
CA ASP A 77 -15.96 -20.25 -2.01
C ASP A 77 -16.10 -20.64 -0.54
N ILE A 78 -15.32 -21.62 -0.08
CA ILE A 78 -15.31 -22.10 1.31
C ILE A 78 -14.21 -21.41 2.13
N VAL A 79 -12.98 -21.38 1.60
CA VAL A 79 -11.80 -20.81 2.30
C VAL A 79 -11.81 -19.28 2.24
N GLY A 80 -12.31 -18.70 1.14
CA GLY A 80 -12.27 -17.26 0.87
C GLY A 80 -12.98 -16.44 1.93
N PRO A 81 -14.25 -16.71 2.23
CA PRO A 81 -14.98 -16.00 3.28
C PRO A 81 -14.27 -16.05 4.64
N LYS A 82 -13.65 -17.17 5.01
CA LYS A 82 -12.93 -17.33 6.28
C LYS A 82 -11.64 -16.52 6.35
N LEU A 83 -10.93 -16.37 5.23
CA LEU A 83 -9.80 -15.43 5.16
C LEU A 83 -10.27 -13.99 5.29
N LYS A 84 -11.42 -13.64 4.68
CA LYS A 84 -12.00 -12.29 4.75
C LYS A 84 -12.50 -11.91 6.15
N GLU A 85 -12.92 -12.88 6.96
CA GLU A 85 -13.26 -12.67 8.39
C GLU A 85 -12.04 -12.17 9.19
N ILE A 86 -10.84 -12.66 8.86
CA ILE A 86 -9.59 -12.25 9.50
C ILE A 86 -9.14 -10.88 9.00
N ASN A 87 -9.09 -10.72 7.69
CA ASN A 87 -8.70 -9.46 7.05
C ASN A 87 -9.34 -9.34 5.66
N LYS A 88 -10.07 -8.24 5.44
CA LYS A 88 -10.78 -7.97 4.18
C LYS A 88 -9.88 -7.96 2.94
N ASP A 89 -8.58 -7.72 3.10
CA ASP A 89 -7.60 -7.68 2.02
C ASP A 89 -6.89 -9.02 1.77
N PHE A 90 -7.19 -10.08 2.55
CA PHE A 90 -6.65 -11.41 2.26
C PHE A 90 -7.36 -12.02 1.07
N ASN A 91 -6.63 -12.31 0.01
CA ASN A 91 -7.06 -13.11 -1.13
C ASN A 91 -6.20 -14.37 -1.20
N MET A 92 -6.52 -15.30 -2.12
CA MET A 92 -5.77 -16.54 -2.22
C MET A 92 -5.57 -17.02 -3.65
N LEU A 93 -4.52 -17.83 -3.81
CA LEU A 93 -4.33 -18.76 -4.92
C LEU A 93 -4.12 -20.15 -4.33
N THR A 94 -4.57 -21.18 -5.04
CA THR A 94 -4.41 -22.57 -4.61
C THR A 94 -4.09 -23.47 -5.80
N GLY A 95 -3.37 -24.55 -5.56
CA GLY A 95 -3.03 -25.52 -6.61
C GLY A 95 -2.01 -26.56 -6.15
N MET A 96 -1.65 -27.46 -7.06
CA MET A 96 -0.62 -28.47 -6.81
C MET A 96 0.75 -27.98 -7.27
N GLY A 97 1.73 -28.04 -6.37
CA GLY A 97 3.13 -27.89 -6.70
C GLY A 97 3.63 -29.04 -7.60
N LYS A 98 4.72 -28.82 -8.33
CA LYS A 98 5.34 -29.84 -9.21
C LYS A 98 5.81 -31.10 -8.47
N ASP A 99 6.00 -30.98 -7.16
CA ASP A 99 6.38 -32.04 -6.23
C ASP A 99 5.17 -32.81 -5.64
N GLY A 100 3.95 -32.48 -6.06
CA GLY A 100 2.72 -33.11 -5.55
C GLY A 100 2.30 -32.60 -4.17
N VAL A 101 2.83 -31.47 -3.72
CA VAL A 101 2.42 -30.79 -2.49
C VAL A 101 1.32 -29.79 -2.80
N GLY A 102 0.25 -29.76 -2.01
CA GLY A 102 -0.80 -28.74 -2.13
C GLY A 102 -0.28 -27.38 -1.66
N GLU A 103 -0.56 -26.32 -2.41
CA GLU A 103 -0.13 -24.96 -2.08
C GLU A 103 -1.34 -24.07 -1.83
N LEU A 104 -1.30 -23.30 -0.74
CA LEU A 104 -2.19 -22.17 -0.49
C LEU A 104 -1.32 -20.92 -0.36
N ILE A 105 -1.45 -20.02 -1.33
CA ILE A 105 -0.78 -18.72 -1.34
C ILE A 105 -1.79 -17.68 -0.88
N ILE A 106 -1.42 -16.87 0.10
CA ILE A 106 -2.23 -15.72 0.53
C ILE A 106 -1.63 -14.47 -0.10
N THR A 107 -2.46 -13.72 -0.82
CA THR A 107 -2.06 -12.56 -1.61
C THR A 107 -2.82 -11.31 -1.16
N PRO A 108 -2.14 -10.16 -1.00
CA PRO A 108 -2.78 -8.88 -0.73
C PRO A 108 -3.44 -8.24 -1.96
N ASP A 109 -3.23 -8.77 -3.16
CA ASP A 109 -3.77 -8.23 -4.43
C ASP A 109 -3.46 -6.73 -4.57
N GLY A 110 -2.18 -6.37 -4.45
CA GLY A 110 -1.71 -4.98 -4.53
C GLY A 110 -1.91 -4.15 -3.25
N ARG A 111 -2.57 -4.66 -2.20
CA ARG A 111 -2.81 -3.93 -0.94
C ARG A 111 -1.61 -4.02 0.00
N VAL A 112 -0.65 -3.12 -0.15
CA VAL A 112 0.57 -3.06 0.70
C VAL A 112 0.27 -3.13 2.20
N ARG A 113 -0.82 -2.49 2.66
CA ARG A 113 -1.25 -2.53 4.07
C ARG A 113 -1.52 -3.94 4.63
N ALA A 114 -1.83 -4.91 3.78
CA ALA A 114 -2.13 -6.27 4.19
C ALA A 114 -0.88 -7.14 4.39
N LEU A 115 0.26 -6.76 3.79
CA LEU A 115 1.51 -7.53 3.83
C LEU A 115 1.96 -7.97 5.23
N PRO A 116 2.10 -7.09 6.24
CA PRO A 116 2.53 -7.51 7.57
C PRO A 116 1.59 -8.56 8.19
N PHE A 117 0.29 -8.46 7.94
CA PHE A 117 -0.68 -9.41 8.49
C PHE A 117 -0.65 -10.76 7.76
N ILE A 118 -0.38 -10.78 6.45
CA ILE A 118 -0.20 -12.02 5.69
C ILE A 118 1.07 -12.74 6.18
N GLU A 119 2.15 -12.01 6.40
CA GLU A 119 3.40 -12.54 6.96
C GLU A 119 3.15 -13.17 8.35
N ASP A 120 2.46 -12.45 9.23
CA ASP A 120 2.13 -12.94 10.58
C ASP A 120 1.21 -14.19 10.52
N PHE A 121 0.19 -14.16 9.65
CA PHE A 121 -0.75 -15.27 9.45
C PHE A 121 -0.08 -16.54 8.93
N ILE A 122 0.79 -16.43 7.92
CA ILE A 122 1.53 -17.56 7.37
C ILE A 122 2.58 -18.05 8.37
N SER A 123 3.24 -17.15 9.10
CA SER A 123 4.20 -17.51 10.14
C SER A 123 3.55 -18.28 11.30
N SER A 124 2.25 -18.11 11.53
CA SER A 124 1.50 -18.86 12.54
C SER A 124 0.94 -20.19 12.03
N ALA A 125 1.15 -20.54 10.76
CA ALA A 125 0.59 -21.75 10.18
C ALA A 125 1.20 -23.01 10.81
N PRO A 126 0.39 -24.00 11.23
CA PRO A 126 0.90 -25.27 11.70
C PRO A 126 1.48 -26.09 10.55
N SER A 127 2.40 -27.00 10.85
CA SER A 127 2.82 -28.01 9.88
C SER A 127 1.65 -28.96 9.58
N ILE A 128 1.20 -28.97 8.32
CA ILE A 128 0.19 -29.89 7.81
C ILE A 128 0.85 -30.70 6.69
N GLU A 129 0.89 -32.02 6.86
CA GLU A 129 1.59 -32.91 5.93
C GLU A 129 0.98 -32.80 4.52
N GLY A 130 1.85 -32.65 3.52
CA GLY A 130 1.42 -32.53 2.12
C GLY A 130 0.84 -31.17 1.74
N TRP A 131 0.97 -30.15 2.59
CA TRP A 131 0.62 -28.77 2.32
C TRP A 131 1.81 -27.82 2.47
N ARG A 132 1.77 -26.72 1.71
CA ARG A 132 2.68 -25.58 1.79
C ARG A 132 1.86 -24.29 1.83
N PHE A 133 2.11 -23.46 2.83
CA PHE A 133 1.48 -22.15 2.99
C PHE A 133 2.50 -21.07 2.64
N ILE A 134 2.11 -20.14 1.77
CA ILE A 134 3.03 -19.17 1.19
C ILE A 134 2.46 -17.76 1.35
N SER A 135 3.30 -16.84 1.83
CA SER A 135 3.00 -15.41 1.88
C SER A 135 3.37 -14.77 0.54
N CYS A 136 2.38 -14.25 -0.16
CA CYS A 136 2.48 -13.63 -1.50
C CYS A 136 2.98 -14.59 -2.58
N LYS A 137 2.71 -14.26 -3.84
CA LYS A 137 3.18 -15.09 -4.96
C LYS A 137 4.73 -15.05 -5.05
N PRO A 138 5.44 -16.20 -5.09
CA PRO A 138 6.89 -16.23 -5.22
C PRO A 138 7.33 -16.01 -6.68
N SER A 139 8.58 -15.55 -6.85
CA SER A 139 9.20 -15.41 -8.18
C SER A 139 9.37 -16.77 -8.88
N THR A 140 9.04 -16.84 -10.16
CA THR A 140 9.18 -18.04 -11.00
C THR A 140 10.03 -17.73 -12.23
N LYS A 141 11.19 -18.39 -12.32
CA LYS A 141 12.10 -18.22 -13.48
C LYS A 141 11.53 -18.85 -14.74
N GLY A 142 11.75 -18.19 -15.88
CA GLY A 142 11.34 -18.69 -17.20
C GLY A 142 9.82 -18.84 -17.35
N ILE A 143 9.05 -18.09 -16.56
CA ILE A 143 7.59 -18.05 -16.70
C ILE A 143 7.22 -17.40 -18.03
N GLY A 144 6.18 -17.94 -18.66
CA GLY A 144 5.50 -17.30 -19.79
C GLY A 144 4.01 -17.21 -19.47
N LEU A 145 3.39 -16.11 -19.89
CA LEU A 145 1.95 -15.88 -19.74
C LEU A 145 1.34 -15.78 -21.14
N ASN A 146 0.29 -16.56 -21.39
CA ASN A 146 -0.55 -16.40 -22.57
C ASN A 146 -1.81 -15.65 -22.16
N MET A 147 -2.11 -14.53 -22.81
CA MET A 147 -3.32 -13.75 -22.55
C MET A 147 -3.95 -13.35 -23.89
N GLY A 148 -5.06 -14.02 -24.23
CA GLY A 148 -5.63 -13.93 -25.57
C GLY A 148 -4.63 -14.40 -26.62
N ASP A 149 -4.34 -13.53 -27.59
CA ASP A 149 -3.39 -13.77 -28.68
C ASP A 149 -1.95 -13.36 -28.31
N PHE A 150 -1.74 -12.77 -27.12
CA PHE A 150 -0.44 -12.26 -26.70
C PHE A 150 0.33 -13.27 -25.86
N VAL A 151 1.64 -13.33 -26.09
CA VAL A 151 2.58 -14.13 -25.31
C VAL A 151 3.56 -13.20 -24.61
N LEU A 152 3.55 -13.22 -23.28
CA LEU A 152 4.44 -12.44 -22.43
C LEU A 152 5.51 -13.36 -21.83
N ASN A 153 6.77 -13.14 -22.18
CA ASN A 153 7.94 -13.85 -21.63
C ASN A 153 9.21 -12.98 -21.79
N GLU A 154 10.36 -13.52 -21.40
CA GLU A 154 11.65 -12.79 -21.48
C GLU A 154 12.06 -12.43 -22.92
N ASP A 155 11.56 -13.13 -23.94
CA ASP A 155 11.88 -12.87 -25.35
C ASP A 155 10.94 -11.84 -26.00
N THR A 156 9.74 -11.64 -25.45
CA THR A 156 8.73 -10.71 -25.99
C THR A 156 8.66 -9.39 -25.22
N ILE A 157 9.36 -9.30 -24.08
CA ILE A 157 9.38 -8.12 -23.22
C ILE A 157 10.82 -7.65 -23.04
N SER A 158 11.00 -6.34 -23.16
CA SER A 158 12.21 -5.63 -22.72
C SER A 158 11.80 -4.39 -21.95
N PHE A 159 12.73 -3.74 -21.26
CA PHE A 159 12.44 -2.51 -20.53
C PHE A 159 13.49 -1.43 -20.75
N ILE A 160 13.08 -0.18 -20.56
CA ILE A 160 13.93 1.00 -20.60
C ILE A 160 13.74 1.75 -19.27
N PRO A 161 14.78 1.90 -18.45
CA PRO A 161 14.74 2.81 -17.31
C PRO A 161 14.58 4.26 -17.78
N ILE A 162 13.54 4.95 -17.27
CA ILE A 162 13.31 6.35 -17.57
C ILE A 162 13.83 7.18 -16.40
N HIS A 163 14.78 8.07 -16.69
CA HIS A 163 15.36 8.97 -15.70
C HIS A 163 14.67 10.33 -15.74
N THR A 164 14.13 10.75 -14.60
CA THR A 164 13.52 12.07 -14.44
C THR A 164 14.46 12.98 -13.64
N GLU A 165 14.79 14.14 -14.19
CA GLU A 165 15.59 15.16 -13.50
C GLU A 165 14.91 15.55 -12.17
N GLY A 166 15.69 15.64 -11.08
CA GLY A 166 15.17 15.90 -9.73
C GLY A 166 14.66 14.66 -8.98
N TYR A 167 14.47 13.53 -9.66
CA TYR A 167 13.95 12.30 -9.06
C TYR A 167 14.88 11.09 -9.33
N PRO A 168 16.18 11.18 -8.96
CA PRO A 168 17.19 10.22 -9.38
C PRO A 168 16.98 8.80 -8.84
N ASP A 169 16.20 8.60 -7.78
CA ASP A 169 15.91 7.30 -7.16
C ASP A 169 14.48 6.80 -7.45
N TYR A 170 13.71 7.55 -8.26
CA TYR A 170 12.41 7.11 -8.76
C TYR A 170 12.61 6.04 -9.85
N ILE A 171 11.99 4.88 -9.64
CA ILE A 171 12.09 3.73 -10.54
C ILE A 171 10.89 3.77 -11.48
N HIS A 172 11.07 4.51 -12.57
CA HIS A 172 10.16 4.53 -13.72
C HIS A 172 10.69 3.57 -14.79
N LEU A 173 9.90 2.55 -15.13
CA LEU A 173 10.22 1.58 -16.17
C LEU A 173 9.21 1.65 -17.32
N ARG A 174 9.70 1.91 -18.54
CA ARG A 174 8.93 1.68 -19.77
C ARG A 174 9.17 0.26 -20.24
N PHE A 175 8.13 -0.56 -20.24
CA PHE A 175 8.16 -1.90 -20.81
C PHE A 175 7.80 -1.84 -22.28
N ILE A 176 8.69 -2.36 -23.13
CA ILE A 176 8.47 -2.51 -24.56
C ILE A 176 8.01 -3.95 -24.79
N ILE A 177 6.75 -4.10 -25.20
CA ILE A 177 6.14 -5.40 -25.46
C ILE A 177 5.96 -5.56 -26.96
N LYS A 178 6.46 -6.68 -27.50
CA LYS A 178 6.30 -7.02 -28.91
C LYS A 178 4.82 -7.06 -29.28
N GLU A 179 4.46 -6.51 -30.45
CA GLU A 179 3.08 -6.43 -30.97
C GLU A 179 2.11 -5.58 -30.13
N CYS A 180 2.62 -4.81 -29.16
CA CYS A 180 1.84 -3.76 -28.50
C CYS A 180 1.53 -2.63 -29.48
N THR A 181 0.29 -2.16 -29.47
CA THR A 181 -0.20 -0.99 -30.20
C THR A 181 -0.99 -0.09 -29.24
N PRO A 182 -1.27 1.17 -29.59
CA PRO A 182 -2.07 2.05 -28.74
C PRO A 182 -3.45 1.50 -28.37
N GLU A 183 -4.03 0.64 -29.21
CA GLU A 183 -5.36 0.04 -28.99
C GLU A 183 -5.37 -1.08 -27.95
N ASN A 184 -4.25 -1.80 -27.78
CA ASN A 184 -4.14 -2.94 -26.86
C ASN A 184 -3.25 -2.66 -25.62
N GLU A 185 -2.73 -1.43 -25.50
CA GLU A 185 -1.80 -1.02 -24.43
C GLU A 185 -2.38 -1.26 -23.02
N GLU A 186 -3.67 -0.98 -22.80
CA GLU A 186 -4.31 -1.23 -21.49
C GLU A 186 -4.44 -2.72 -21.16
N GLU A 187 -4.79 -3.54 -22.15
CA GLU A 187 -4.89 -5.00 -22.00
C GLU A 187 -3.50 -5.60 -21.67
N LEU A 188 -2.48 -5.22 -22.44
CA LEU A 188 -1.11 -5.63 -22.22
C LEU A 188 -0.52 -5.08 -20.92
N GLY A 189 -0.94 -3.89 -20.49
CA GLY A 189 -0.65 -3.35 -19.16
C GLY A 189 -1.13 -4.27 -18.04
N ASN A 190 -2.38 -4.72 -18.10
CA ASN A 190 -2.91 -5.68 -17.14
C ASN A 190 -2.19 -7.03 -17.21
N ALA A 191 -1.87 -7.49 -18.43
CA ALA A 191 -1.09 -8.72 -18.66
C ALA A 191 0.29 -8.64 -18.00
N LEU A 192 0.94 -7.48 -18.15
CA LEU A 192 2.27 -7.24 -17.62
C LEU A 192 2.29 -7.30 -16.10
N PHE A 193 1.29 -6.74 -15.40
CA PHE A 193 1.20 -6.87 -13.94
C PHE A 193 1.14 -8.34 -13.51
N ILE A 194 0.29 -9.13 -14.15
CA ILE A 194 0.19 -10.57 -13.87
C ILE A 194 1.52 -11.26 -14.16
N PHE A 195 2.17 -10.92 -15.26
CA PHE A 195 3.48 -11.45 -15.62
C PHE A 195 4.53 -11.10 -14.55
N LEU A 196 4.63 -9.82 -14.15
CA LEU A 196 5.59 -9.35 -13.15
C LEU A 196 5.38 -10.00 -11.78
N ASP A 197 4.14 -10.15 -11.32
CA ASP A 197 3.84 -10.87 -10.07
C ASP A 197 4.33 -12.32 -10.08
N ASN A 198 4.31 -12.97 -11.24
CA ASN A 198 4.89 -14.31 -11.39
C ASN A 198 6.41 -14.26 -11.58
N TYR A 199 6.93 -13.24 -12.28
CA TYR A 199 8.33 -13.15 -12.67
C TYR A 199 9.24 -12.71 -11.51
N LEU A 200 8.91 -11.56 -10.90
CA LEU A 200 9.61 -10.99 -9.75
C LEU A 200 9.10 -11.53 -8.41
N GLY A 201 7.85 -12.02 -8.40
CA GLY A 201 7.10 -12.22 -7.17
C GLY A 201 6.33 -10.96 -6.81
N GLU A 202 5.14 -11.16 -6.25
CA GLU A 202 4.17 -10.10 -5.97
C GLU A 202 4.74 -9.01 -5.04
N MET A 203 5.51 -9.39 -4.02
CA MET A 203 6.12 -8.45 -3.09
C MET A 203 7.15 -7.53 -3.76
N GLU A 204 8.05 -8.07 -4.59
CA GLU A 204 9.03 -7.24 -5.29
C GLU A 204 8.32 -6.30 -6.28
N THR A 205 7.31 -6.78 -7.02
CA THR A 205 6.50 -5.96 -7.94
C THR A 205 5.85 -4.77 -7.23
N MET A 206 5.18 -4.99 -6.09
CA MET A 206 4.49 -3.92 -5.35
C MET A 206 5.43 -2.90 -4.71
N THR A 207 6.66 -3.30 -4.39
CA THR A 207 7.53 -2.50 -3.51
C THR A 207 8.73 -1.89 -4.22
N MET A 208 9.20 -2.44 -5.34
CA MET A 208 10.44 -1.99 -5.99
C MET A 208 10.23 -1.10 -7.23
N ILE A 209 9.05 -1.11 -7.83
CA ILE A 209 8.75 -0.30 -9.03
C ILE A 209 7.83 0.85 -8.62
N ASP A 210 8.24 2.09 -8.87
CA ASP A 210 7.44 3.27 -8.49
C ASP A 210 6.43 3.63 -9.58
N TYR A 211 6.81 3.44 -10.85
CA TYR A 211 5.92 3.61 -11.99
C TYR A 211 6.34 2.71 -13.14
N LEU A 212 5.32 2.19 -13.84
CA LEU A 212 5.52 1.48 -15.08
C LEU A 212 4.58 1.99 -16.15
N GLU A 213 5.04 1.91 -17.38
CA GLU A 213 4.23 2.14 -18.57
C GLU A 213 4.52 1.04 -19.60
N VAL A 214 3.51 0.73 -20.42
CA VAL A 214 3.63 -0.24 -21.51
C VAL A 214 3.59 0.52 -22.82
N LYS A 215 4.48 0.16 -23.75
CA LYS A 215 4.51 0.70 -25.10
C LYS A 215 4.91 -0.36 -26.14
N GLY A 216 4.61 -0.08 -27.40
CA GLY A 216 5.10 -0.84 -28.54
C GLY A 216 6.51 -0.44 -28.98
N GLU A 217 7.02 -1.17 -29.96
CA GLU A 217 8.38 -0.99 -30.50
C GLU A 217 8.57 0.39 -31.17
N GLU A 218 7.49 1.04 -31.59
CA GLU A 218 7.54 2.41 -32.14
C GLU A 218 7.95 3.47 -31.11
N SER A 219 7.83 3.16 -29.82
CA SER A 219 8.13 4.07 -28.70
C SER A 219 9.51 3.80 -28.06
N ILE A 220 10.37 3.04 -28.74
CA ILE A 220 11.75 2.79 -28.30
C ILE A 220 12.54 4.10 -28.41
N ASP A 221 12.87 4.67 -27.25
CA ASP A 221 13.77 5.80 -27.09
C ASP A 221 14.73 5.51 -25.94
N GLY A 222 15.98 5.13 -26.27
CA GLY A 222 16.99 4.71 -25.31
C GLY A 222 17.50 3.28 -25.54
N GLU A 223 18.31 2.79 -24.59
CA GLU A 223 18.86 1.43 -24.62
C GLU A 223 17.82 0.42 -24.10
N LEU A 224 17.49 -0.57 -24.93
CA LEU A 224 16.65 -1.70 -24.50
C LEU A 224 17.44 -2.62 -23.57
N VAL A 225 16.91 -2.81 -22.38
CA VAL A 225 17.44 -3.75 -21.39
C VAL A 225 16.60 -5.04 -21.42
N PRO A 226 17.23 -6.22 -21.55
CA PRO A 226 16.49 -7.49 -21.60
C PRO A 226 15.82 -7.78 -20.27
N MET A 227 14.65 -8.41 -20.31
CA MET A 227 13.85 -8.73 -19.12
C MET A 227 14.63 -9.52 -18.05
N SER A 228 15.54 -10.40 -18.47
CA SER A 228 16.42 -11.18 -17.58
C SER A 228 17.32 -10.35 -16.66
N LYS A 229 17.48 -9.05 -16.93
CA LYS A 229 18.24 -8.10 -16.08
C LYS A 229 17.38 -7.34 -15.09
N LEU A 230 16.05 -7.45 -15.13
CA LEU A 230 15.17 -6.63 -14.31
C LEU A 230 15.40 -6.83 -12.81
N SER A 231 15.46 -8.08 -12.34
CA SER A 231 15.65 -8.37 -10.91
C SER A 231 16.99 -7.82 -10.39
N ASP A 232 18.08 -8.00 -11.15
CA ASP A 232 19.40 -7.45 -10.81
C ASP A 232 19.39 -5.92 -10.78
N TYR A 233 18.73 -5.29 -11.77
CA TYR A 233 18.56 -3.85 -11.84
C TYR A 233 17.81 -3.33 -10.59
N LEU A 234 16.64 -3.88 -10.27
CA LEU A 234 15.84 -3.43 -9.12
C LEU A 234 16.62 -3.58 -7.80
N ARG A 235 17.32 -4.71 -7.60
CA ARG A 235 18.13 -4.94 -6.40
C ARG A 235 19.30 -3.96 -6.27
N TYR A 236 19.97 -3.66 -7.39
CA TYR A 236 21.02 -2.65 -7.38
C TYR A 236 20.47 -1.28 -6.99
N ARG A 237 19.34 -0.87 -7.57
CA ARG A 237 18.69 0.41 -7.29
C ARG A 237 18.20 0.52 -5.85
N GLU A 238 17.63 -0.55 -5.30
CA GLU A 238 17.20 -0.58 -3.89
C GLU A 238 18.41 -0.55 -2.95
N ALA A 239 19.51 -1.23 -3.26
CA ALA A 239 20.73 -1.18 -2.45
C ALA A 239 21.33 0.24 -2.41
N GLU A 240 21.43 0.92 -3.56
CA GLU A 240 21.85 2.33 -3.62
C GLU A 240 20.94 3.24 -2.78
N PHE A 241 19.63 3.01 -2.85
CA PHE A 241 18.63 3.78 -2.11
C PHE A 241 18.80 3.61 -0.59
N VAL A 242 18.90 2.36 -0.12
CA VAL A 242 19.07 2.04 1.30
C VAL A 242 20.37 2.65 1.83
N GLU A 243 21.48 2.54 1.09
CA GLU A 243 22.77 3.12 1.50
C GLU A 243 22.69 4.63 1.72
N LYS A 244 21.99 5.36 0.85
CA LYS A 244 21.84 6.82 0.93
C LYS A 244 20.96 7.27 2.11
N TYR A 245 19.87 6.56 2.37
CA TYR A 245 18.76 7.11 3.16
C TYR A 245 18.48 6.39 4.49
N ASP A 246 18.95 5.16 4.69
CA ASP A 246 18.63 4.40 5.91
C ASP A 246 19.22 5.03 7.19
N GLY A 247 20.33 5.76 7.08
CA GLY A 247 20.90 6.48 8.23
C GLY A 247 20.17 7.77 8.61
N VAL A 248 19.30 8.30 7.75
CA VAL A 248 18.83 9.69 7.82
C VAL A 248 17.51 9.78 8.59
N LYS A 249 17.46 10.67 9.60
CA LYS A 249 16.27 10.88 10.43
C LYS A 249 15.91 12.35 10.48
N HIS A 250 14.62 12.64 10.39
CA HIS A 250 14.07 13.97 10.62
C HIS A 250 13.96 14.24 12.12
N ASN A 251 14.18 15.49 12.53
CA ASN A 251 13.92 15.93 13.91
C ASN A 251 12.66 16.80 13.92
N SER A 252 11.59 16.29 14.52
CA SER A 252 10.28 16.94 14.57
C SER A 252 10.09 17.91 15.75
N ASP A 253 11.05 18.03 16.68
CA ASP A 253 10.89 18.82 17.92
C ASP A 253 10.50 20.29 17.69
N ASN A 254 10.88 20.86 16.55
CA ASN A 254 10.66 22.26 16.21
C ASN A 254 9.97 22.43 14.85
N ASP A 255 9.19 21.44 14.44
CA ASP A 255 8.43 21.53 13.21
C ASP A 255 7.43 22.70 13.23
N SER A 256 7.33 23.37 12.09
CA SER A 256 6.42 24.47 11.86
C SER A 256 5.26 24.02 10.99
N TYR A 257 4.08 24.57 11.28
CA TYR A 257 2.84 24.18 10.62
C TYR A 257 2.18 25.41 9.99
N SER A 258 1.61 25.23 8.81
CA SER A 258 0.78 26.22 8.13
C SER A 258 -0.66 25.73 8.03
N ILE A 259 -1.59 26.67 8.14
CA ILE A 259 -3.01 26.43 7.88
C ILE A 259 -3.36 27.02 6.53
N LEU A 260 -4.05 26.23 5.70
CA LEU A 260 -4.54 26.60 4.39
C LEU A 260 -6.07 26.46 4.39
N GLU A 261 -6.78 27.44 3.84
CA GLU A 261 -8.24 27.45 3.74
C GLU A 261 -8.68 27.44 2.28
N GLY A 262 -9.22 26.31 1.81
CA GLY A 262 -9.67 26.10 0.44
C GLY A 262 -11.16 25.78 0.35
N ASN A 263 -11.62 25.48 -0.86
CA ASN A 263 -12.98 25.00 -1.10
C ASN A 263 -12.96 23.80 -2.05
N ASN A 264 -13.80 22.80 -1.76
CA ASN A 264 -14.09 21.66 -2.64
C ASN A 264 -15.58 21.68 -3.01
N ASN A 265 -15.92 21.84 -4.29
CA ASN A 265 -17.31 21.95 -4.76
C ASN A 265 -18.16 22.97 -3.97
N ASN A 266 -17.58 24.13 -3.65
CA ASN A 266 -18.16 25.20 -2.82
C ASN A 266 -18.33 24.88 -1.32
N ALA A 267 -17.89 23.71 -0.84
CA ALA A 267 -17.78 23.41 0.59
C ALA A 267 -16.39 23.82 1.12
N PRO A 268 -16.28 24.40 2.32
CA PRO A 268 -15.00 24.76 2.91
C PRO A 268 -14.14 23.53 3.19
N LEU A 269 -12.83 23.73 3.03
CA LEU A 269 -11.77 22.75 3.30
C LEU A 269 -10.66 23.44 4.09
N ILE A 270 -10.20 22.82 5.18
CA ILE A 270 -9.06 23.30 5.96
C ILE A 270 -7.96 22.27 5.87
N ALA A 271 -6.76 22.68 5.44
CA ALA A 271 -5.57 21.86 5.51
C ALA A 271 -4.61 22.39 6.56
N VAL A 272 -4.04 21.51 7.37
CA VAL A 272 -2.90 21.81 8.25
C VAL A 272 -1.71 21.02 7.75
N VAL A 273 -0.63 21.71 7.44
CA VAL A 273 0.54 21.13 6.77
C VAL A 273 1.77 21.34 7.65
N ASN A 274 2.51 20.27 7.93
CA ASN A 274 3.84 20.35 8.55
C ASN A 274 4.82 20.87 7.50
N THR A 275 5.03 22.18 7.44
CA THR A 275 5.83 22.82 6.40
C THR A 275 7.32 22.60 6.58
N SER A 276 7.79 22.40 7.82
CA SER A 276 9.17 21.98 8.08
C SER A 276 9.46 20.63 7.44
N PHE A 277 8.59 19.65 7.67
CA PHE A 277 8.79 18.31 7.15
C PHE A 277 8.52 18.23 5.64
N LEU A 278 7.44 18.87 5.15
CA LEU A 278 7.12 18.91 3.73
C LEU A 278 8.22 19.60 2.89
N ASN A 279 8.95 20.58 3.44
CA ASN A 279 10.07 21.22 2.75
C ASN A 279 11.43 20.57 3.08
N TRP A 280 11.47 19.49 3.84
CA TRP A 280 12.72 18.81 4.14
C TRP A 280 13.28 18.15 2.87
N GLU A 281 14.57 18.34 2.61
CA GLU A 281 15.21 17.87 1.36
C GLU A 281 15.36 16.35 1.31
N GLN A 282 15.45 15.67 2.46
CA GLN A 282 15.74 14.23 2.52
C GLN A 282 14.48 13.36 2.67
N LYS A 283 13.33 13.77 2.07
CA LYS A 283 12.04 13.05 2.16
C LYS A 283 12.12 11.57 1.81
N MET A 284 13.05 11.18 0.93
CA MET A 284 13.31 9.81 0.49
C MET A 284 13.63 8.89 1.67
N SER A 285 14.10 9.44 2.79
CA SER A 285 14.31 8.71 4.03
C SER A 285 13.01 8.16 4.62
N TYR A 286 11.85 8.68 4.24
CA TYR A 286 10.50 8.22 4.62
C TYR A 286 9.67 7.96 3.35
N PRO A 287 9.98 6.90 2.59
CA PRO A 287 9.45 6.70 1.24
C PRO A 287 8.03 6.13 1.20
N TRP A 288 7.45 5.83 2.36
CA TRP A 288 6.11 5.28 2.46
C TRP A 288 5.15 6.33 2.99
N VAL A 289 4.04 6.52 2.29
CA VAL A 289 2.95 7.38 2.74
C VAL A 289 1.82 6.51 3.27
N VAL A 290 1.35 6.84 4.48
CA VAL A 290 0.11 6.32 5.05
C VAL A 290 -0.93 7.41 4.90
N LYS A 291 -1.96 7.15 4.08
CA LYS A 291 -3.13 8.02 3.95
C LYS A 291 -4.29 7.39 4.72
N MET A 292 -4.79 8.07 5.74
CA MET A 292 -5.95 7.64 6.53
C MET A 292 -7.13 8.57 6.29
N SER A 293 -8.29 8.01 6.02
CA SER A 293 -9.56 8.71 5.80
C SER A 293 -10.51 8.41 6.95
N ILE A 294 -11.02 9.45 7.62
CA ILE A 294 -11.97 9.36 8.73
C ILE A 294 -13.27 10.05 8.29
N GLN A 295 -14.34 9.29 8.14
CA GLN A 295 -15.66 9.81 7.77
C GLN A 295 -16.42 10.28 9.01
N TYR A 296 -17.03 11.46 8.95
CA TYR A 296 -17.81 12.05 10.05
C TYR A 296 -19.12 12.67 9.56
N GLN A 297 -20.04 12.97 10.48
CA GLN A 297 -21.28 13.68 10.16
C GLN A 297 -21.08 15.19 10.31
N GLY A 298 -20.81 15.88 9.19
CA GLY A 298 -20.59 17.31 9.19
C GLY A 298 -21.88 18.14 9.26
N ASN A 299 -21.71 19.45 9.51
CA ASN A 299 -22.79 20.43 9.40
C ASN A 299 -23.15 20.73 7.92
N GLU A 300 -23.98 21.75 7.66
CA GLU A 300 -24.39 22.16 6.30
C GLU A 300 -23.21 22.46 5.35
N ASN A 301 -22.03 22.78 5.91
CA ASN A 301 -20.81 23.08 5.17
C ASN A 301 -19.83 21.89 5.15
N GLY A 302 -20.23 20.71 5.63
CA GLY A 302 -19.38 19.52 5.71
C GLY A 302 -18.28 19.60 6.77
N MET A 303 -18.36 20.54 7.72
CA MET A 303 -17.38 20.70 8.79
C MET A 303 -17.78 19.89 10.04
N PRO A 304 -16.81 19.30 10.77
CA PRO A 304 -17.10 18.43 11.91
C PRO A 304 -17.54 19.23 13.14
N SER A 305 -18.18 18.53 14.08
CA SER A 305 -18.44 19.09 15.41
C SER A 305 -17.13 19.24 16.22
N LYS A 306 -17.13 20.07 17.26
CA LYS A 306 -15.96 20.20 18.15
C LYS A 306 -15.60 18.89 18.86
N SER A 307 -16.60 18.06 19.17
CA SER A 307 -16.37 16.74 19.77
C SER A 307 -15.69 15.80 18.78
N ASP A 308 -16.14 15.78 17.52
CA ASP A 308 -15.53 14.91 16.51
C ASP A 308 -14.08 15.32 16.22
N VAL A 309 -13.81 16.64 16.17
CA VAL A 309 -12.44 17.16 16.04
C VAL A 309 -11.54 16.63 17.15
N ALA A 310 -11.99 16.67 18.40
CA ALA A 310 -11.18 16.22 19.53
C ALA A 310 -10.85 14.72 19.45
N VAL A 311 -11.82 13.88 19.04
CA VAL A 311 -11.57 12.43 18.88
C VAL A 311 -10.68 12.15 17.67
N MET A 312 -10.87 12.87 16.55
CA MET A 312 -10.01 12.70 15.39
C MET A 312 -8.57 13.21 15.63
N ASP A 313 -8.38 14.25 16.45
CA ASP A 313 -7.05 14.66 16.91
C ASP A 313 -6.41 13.58 17.79
N GLU A 314 -7.19 12.93 18.67
CA GLU A 314 -6.73 11.79 19.48
C GLU A 314 -6.27 10.60 18.62
N ILE A 315 -7.00 10.30 17.54
CA ILE A 315 -6.61 9.26 16.56
C ILE A 315 -5.28 9.61 15.88
N GLU A 316 -5.12 10.84 15.41
CA GLU A 316 -3.89 11.30 14.75
C GLU A 316 -2.68 11.15 15.68
N ASP A 317 -2.81 11.65 16.90
CA ASP A 317 -1.75 11.59 17.91
C ASP A 317 -1.36 10.13 18.26
N LEU A 318 -2.35 9.26 18.48
CA LEU A 318 -2.10 7.83 18.75
C LEU A 318 -1.32 7.16 17.62
N VAL A 319 -1.65 7.47 16.37
CA VAL A 319 -0.91 6.95 15.21
C VAL A 319 0.52 7.47 15.22
N VAL A 320 0.74 8.77 15.40
CA VAL A 320 2.09 9.37 15.43
C VAL A 320 2.96 8.75 16.52
N GLU A 321 2.43 8.58 17.73
CA GLU A 321 3.18 8.06 18.87
C GLU A 321 3.53 6.57 18.75
N SER A 322 2.67 5.78 18.08
CA SER A 322 2.79 4.32 18.04
C SER A 322 3.42 3.77 16.77
N ALA A 323 3.07 4.35 15.62
CA ALA A 323 3.33 3.77 14.30
C ALA A 323 4.74 4.06 13.77
N GLY A 324 5.50 4.93 14.45
CA GLY A 324 6.81 5.39 13.96
C GLY A 324 6.69 6.21 12.68
N VAL A 325 5.62 7.01 12.59
CA VAL A 325 5.29 7.86 11.44
C VAL A 325 5.49 9.34 11.80
N ASN A 326 5.61 10.21 10.80
CA ASN A 326 5.55 11.67 10.98
C ASN A 326 4.34 12.24 10.23
N SER A 327 3.57 13.14 10.88
CA SER A 327 2.46 13.85 10.22
C SER A 327 3.01 14.84 9.18
N VAL A 328 2.54 14.72 7.94
CA VAL A 328 2.91 15.59 6.82
C VAL A 328 1.83 16.63 6.58
N ALA A 329 0.58 16.18 6.45
CA ALA A 329 -0.57 17.04 6.22
C ALA A 329 -1.85 16.39 6.74
N ARG A 330 -2.83 17.22 7.06
CA ARG A 330 -4.22 16.80 7.27
C ARG A 330 -5.16 17.74 6.56
N GLU A 331 -6.20 17.19 5.95
CA GLU A 331 -7.29 17.93 5.34
C GLU A 331 -8.58 17.61 6.09
N THR A 332 -9.44 18.61 6.28
CA THR A 332 -10.74 18.44 6.93
C THR A 332 -11.79 19.28 6.20
N GLY A 333 -12.85 18.62 5.75
CA GLY A 333 -13.94 19.23 5.02
C GLY A 333 -14.75 18.18 4.27
N SER A 334 -15.90 18.56 3.71
CA SER A 334 -16.71 17.64 2.90
C SER A 334 -17.08 16.31 3.62
N ASN A 335 -17.30 16.35 4.94
CA ASN A 335 -17.61 15.18 5.78
C ASN A 335 -16.47 14.15 5.96
N GLU A 336 -15.23 14.51 5.59
CA GLU A 336 -14.06 13.64 5.73
C GLU A 336 -12.89 14.42 6.35
N ARG A 337 -12.12 13.73 7.20
CA ARG A 337 -10.76 14.12 7.53
C ARG A 337 -9.79 13.15 6.90
N THR A 338 -8.86 13.65 6.09
CA THR A 338 -7.78 12.86 5.51
C THR A 338 -6.46 13.23 6.19
N LEU A 339 -5.75 12.25 6.73
CA LEU A 339 -4.43 12.38 7.34
C LEU A 339 -3.38 11.77 6.41
N PHE A 340 -2.25 12.45 6.24
CA PHE A 340 -1.09 11.97 5.48
C PHE A 340 0.11 11.89 6.40
N PHE A 341 0.62 10.69 6.59
CA PHE A 341 1.83 10.43 7.35
C PHE A 341 2.93 9.87 6.44
N ALA A 342 4.19 10.12 6.78
CA ALA A 342 5.32 9.48 6.14
C ALA A 342 6.08 8.58 7.11
N THR A 343 6.51 7.41 6.64
CA THR A 343 7.23 6.42 7.43
C THR A 343 8.33 5.71 6.66
N ARG A 344 9.24 5.10 7.41
CA ARG A 344 10.30 4.21 6.93
C ARG A 344 9.89 2.76 7.01
N ASP A 345 9.12 2.43 8.05
CA ASP A 345 8.66 1.07 8.35
C ASP A 345 7.15 1.01 8.15
N TYR A 346 6.76 0.79 6.90
CA TYR A 346 5.34 0.67 6.55
C TYR A 346 4.67 -0.54 7.20
N LYS A 347 5.42 -1.58 7.54
CA LYS A 347 4.89 -2.80 8.16
C LYS A 347 4.48 -2.53 9.60
N ASN A 348 5.36 -1.90 10.39
CA ASN A 348 5.00 -1.44 11.74
C ASN A 348 3.86 -0.42 11.67
N ALA A 349 3.95 0.54 10.75
CA ALA A 349 2.91 1.56 10.60
C ALA A 349 1.54 0.94 10.31
N SER A 350 1.46 -0.05 9.42
CA SER A 350 0.20 -0.74 9.14
C SER A 350 -0.38 -1.46 10.35
N ARG A 351 0.47 -2.16 11.13
CA ARG A 351 0.04 -2.85 12.35
C ARG A 351 -0.52 -1.87 13.38
N GLU A 352 0.19 -0.79 13.66
CA GLU A 352 -0.23 0.18 14.67
C GLU A 352 -1.43 1.00 14.20
N VAL A 353 -1.52 1.38 12.92
CA VAL A 353 -2.70 2.04 12.35
C VAL A 353 -3.94 1.17 12.46
N GLN A 354 -3.86 -0.11 12.10
CA GLN A 354 -4.99 -1.03 12.24
C GLN A 354 -5.43 -1.19 13.70
N LYS A 355 -4.46 -1.28 14.63
CA LYS A 355 -4.76 -1.32 16.07
C LYS A 355 -5.41 -0.04 16.55
N THR A 356 -5.00 1.13 16.08
CA THR A 356 -5.65 2.40 16.43
C THR A 356 -7.07 2.42 15.90
N ILE A 357 -7.28 2.10 14.61
CA ILE A 357 -8.61 2.07 13.99
C ILE A 357 -9.58 1.19 14.77
N SER A 358 -9.14 0.00 15.22
CA SER A 358 -10.02 -0.91 15.96
C SER A 358 -10.57 -0.33 17.27
N LEU A 359 -9.90 0.67 17.86
CA LEU A 359 -10.35 1.37 19.08
C LEU A 359 -11.47 2.38 18.84
N PHE A 360 -11.71 2.79 17.60
CA PHE A 360 -12.64 3.88 17.26
C PHE A 360 -13.72 3.45 16.25
N THR A 361 -13.90 2.15 16.04
CA THR A 361 -14.90 1.60 15.10
C THR A 361 -16.34 1.89 15.50
N ASP A 362 -16.61 2.18 16.77
CA ASP A 362 -17.94 2.62 17.25
C ASP A 362 -18.20 4.13 17.04
N LYS A 363 -17.18 4.89 16.64
CA LYS A 363 -17.24 6.35 16.45
C LYS A 363 -17.23 6.76 14.99
N PHE A 364 -16.31 6.19 14.21
CA PHE A 364 -16.07 6.61 12.85
C PHE A 364 -15.90 5.41 11.92
N ASP A 365 -16.26 5.62 10.66
CA ASP A 365 -15.79 4.77 9.57
C ASP A 365 -14.41 5.27 9.13
N ILE A 366 -13.40 4.42 9.29
CA ILE A 366 -11.99 4.76 9.06
C ILE A 366 -11.39 3.73 8.11
N ASP A 367 -10.80 4.20 7.00
CA ASP A 367 -10.01 3.39 6.09
C ASP A 367 -8.63 4.02 5.90
N TYR A 368 -7.64 3.23 5.50
CA TYR A 368 -6.30 3.74 5.24
C TYR A 368 -5.64 3.00 4.09
N THR A 369 -4.78 3.68 3.35
CA THR A 369 -3.92 3.07 2.34
C THR A 369 -2.46 3.37 2.64
N ILE A 370 -1.59 2.46 2.20
CA ILE A 370 -0.15 2.59 2.27
C ILE A 370 0.37 2.45 0.84
N TYR A 371 1.19 3.40 0.41
CA TYR A 371 1.84 3.36 -0.90
C TYR A 371 3.25 3.96 -0.83
N ARG A 372 4.11 3.53 -1.76
CA ARG A 372 5.46 4.09 -1.90
C ARG A 372 5.36 5.40 -2.69
N ASP A 373 5.89 6.46 -2.13
CA ASP A 373 6.06 7.76 -2.78
C ASP A 373 7.32 8.40 -2.19
N LYS A 374 8.48 8.11 -2.79
CA LYS A 374 9.80 8.52 -2.28
C LYS A 374 9.95 10.04 -2.17
N TYR A 375 9.23 10.79 -3.00
CA TYR A 375 9.37 12.24 -3.13
C TYR A 375 8.14 13.00 -2.64
N TRP A 376 7.10 12.29 -2.20
CA TRP A 376 5.80 12.84 -1.84
C TRP A 376 5.17 13.67 -2.96
N MET A 377 5.28 13.19 -4.21
CA MET A 377 4.68 13.83 -5.38
C MET A 377 3.18 14.06 -5.20
N GLY A 378 2.48 13.12 -4.55
CA GLY A 378 1.06 13.26 -4.24
C GLY A 378 0.72 14.41 -3.28
N LEU A 379 1.72 14.94 -2.56
CA LEU A 379 1.58 16.03 -1.59
C LEU A 379 2.11 17.37 -2.12
N GLU A 380 2.62 17.44 -3.35
CA GLU A 380 3.10 18.68 -3.97
C GLU A 380 2.01 19.74 -4.10
N VAL A 381 0.73 19.35 -4.10
CA VAL A 381 -0.41 20.28 -4.05
C VAL A 381 -0.31 21.24 -2.87
N TYR A 382 0.16 20.78 -1.70
CA TYR A 382 0.35 21.61 -0.52
C TYR A 382 1.57 22.53 -0.67
N THR A 383 2.67 22.01 -1.20
CA THR A 383 3.88 22.81 -1.47
C THR A 383 3.56 23.97 -2.41
N ASN A 384 2.83 23.68 -3.49
CA ASN A 384 2.39 24.69 -4.45
C ASN A 384 1.42 25.69 -3.82
N ALA A 385 0.50 25.23 -2.99
CA ALA A 385 -0.41 26.09 -2.25
C ALA A 385 0.32 27.04 -1.27
N ILE A 386 1.37 26.57 -0.60
CA ILE A 386 2.17 27.37 0.32
C ILE A 386 3.02 28.40 -0.44
N ASN A 387 3.63 28.00 -1.56
CA ASN A 387 4.55 28.86 -2.31
C ASN A 387 3.85 29.92 -3.18
N ASN A 388 2.59 29.71 -3.55
CA ASN A 388 1.81 30.66 -4.37
C ASN A 388 1.05 31.72 -3.54
N ASN A 389 1.17 31.69 -2.21
CA ASN A 389 0.68 32.73 -1.30
C ASN A 389 1.84 33.51 -0.69
#